data_AF-A0A7X2TT77-F1
#
_entry.id   AF-A0A7X2TT77-F1
#
_cell.length_a   1.000
_cell.length_b   1.000
_cell.length_c   1.000
_cell.angle_alpha   90.00
_cell.angle_beta   90.00
_cell.angle_gamma   90.00
#
_symmetry.space_group_name_H-M   'P 1'
#
loop_
_entity.id
_entity.type
_entity.pdbx_description
1 polymer ?
#
loop_
_entity_poly.entity_id
_entity_poly.type
_entity_poly.pdbx_seq_one_letter_code
_entity_poly.pdbx_strand_id
1 'polypeptide(L)'
;MQLGKTAGVALLILSGFEEGGAAEWQLTDSPISKLLDNNDNFSRDGRFLIYDTRDTFGTGIGNSTSIMKVSITTGLENLVYAPASVFGATSAPGLGAASYNPLADEVAFIHGPLLSETRSLGFYGATNRRGGVAPADGSGDIRFFDCRDVTSEITPPGAHRGGSHRHEYSVDGKRIGFTYDDQLLPQYGRTIGFMLPNAKAPCGVSHWTALLVPVVPAAVSRPGDIERAADDSWVGADALMRAFIGNVK
;
A
#
# COMPACT_ATOMS: atom_id res chain seq x y z
N MET A 1 10.94 29.76 -19.90
CA MET A 1 11.80 29.25 -18.81
C MET A 1 11.40 27.79 -18.61
N GLN A 2 12.18 26.87 -19.18
CA GLN A 2 11.82 25.46 -19.32
C GLN A 2 12.42 24.72 -18.11
N LEU A 3 11.57 24.36 -17.16
CA LEU A 3 11.96 23.57 -16.00
C LEU A 3 12.06 22.11 -16.43
N GLY A 4 13.30 21.61 -16.47
CA GLY A 4 13.60 20.20 -16.72
C GLY A 4 12.98 19.33 -15.64
N LYS A 5 12.26 18.28 -16.06
CA LYS A 5 11.78 17.22 -15.19
C LYS A 5 12.91 16.21 -15.00
N THR A 6 13.42 16.12 -13.78
CA THR A 6 14.26 14.99 -13.33
C THR A 6 13.35 13.77 -13.21
N ALA A 7 13.51 12.80 -14.11
CA ALA A 7 12.97 11.47 -13.93
C ALA A 7 13.78 10.75 -12.83
N GLY A 8 13.11 10.20 -11.83
CA GLY A 8 13.75 9.33 -10.84
C GLY A 8 14.12 8.01 -11.52
N VAL A 9 15.43 7.73 -11.58
CA VAL A 9 15.95 6.43 -12.05
C VAL A 9 15.90 5.47 -10.86
N ALA A 10 15.18 4.35 -11.01
CA ALA A 10 15.24 3.25 -10.07
C ALA A 10 16.43 2.36 -10.45
N LEU A 11 17.50 2.38 -9.65
CA LEU A 11 18.69 1.55 -9.85
C LEU A 11 18.50 0.20 -9.17
N LEU A 12 18.43 -0.88 -9.95
CA LEU A 12 18.41 -2.25 -9.45
C LEU A 12 19.79 -2.90 -9.64
N ILE A 13 20.55 -3.08 -8.57
CA ILE A 13 21.84 -3.79 -8.63
C ILE A 13 21.59 -5.28 -8.31
N LEU A 14 21.58 -6.12 -9.34
CA LEU A 14 21.60 -7.57 -9.19
C LEU A 14 23.03 -8.00 -8.82
N SER A 15 23.24 -8.51 -7.60
CA SER A 15 24.52 -9.09 -7.20
C SER A 15 24.56 -10.59 -7.54
N GLY A 16 25.23 -10.91 -8.64
CA GLY A 16 25.49 -12.28 -9.10
C GLY A 16 26.72 -12.35 -9.98
N PHE A 17 27.89 -12.48 -9.33
CA PHE A 17 29.21 -13.02 -9.74
C PHE A 17 29.89 -12.59 -11.07
N GLU A 18 31.24 -12.58 -11.04
CA GLU A 18 32.23 -12.35 -12.11
C GLU A 18 32.67 -10.89 -12.37
N GLU A 19 33.95 -10.73 -12.77
CA GLU A 19 34.69 -9.47 -13.01
C GLU A 19 34.18 -8.63 -14.22
N GLY A 20 32.88 -8.69 -14.51
CA GLY A 20 32.20 -7.76 -15.42
C GLY A 20 31.41 -6.75 -14.60
N GLY A 21 31.79 -5.47 -14.65
CA GLY A 21 31.09 -4.41 -13.93
C GLY A 21 29.58 -4.45 -14.18
N ALA A 22 28.80 -4.25 -13.13
CA ALA A 22 27.34 -4.24 -13.21
C ALA A 22 26.88 -3.25 -14.30
N ALA A 23 26.25 -3.76 -15.35
CA ALA A 23 25.67 -2.95 -16.41
C ALA A 23 24.25 -2.54 -16.01
N GLU A 24 23.98 -1.24 -16.03
CA GLU A 24 22.64 -0.69 -15.89
C GLU A 24 21.94 -0.71 -17.25
N TRP A 25 20.65 -1.05 -17.28
CA TRP A 25 19.85 -1.03 -18.49
C TRP A 25 18.42 -0.55 -18.18
N GLN A 26 17.81 0.13 -19.16
CA GLN A 26 16.45 0.65 -19.03
C GLN A 26 15.43 -0.44 -19.35
N LEU A 27 14.58 -0.77 -18.36
CA LEU A 27 13.60 -1.85 -18.45
C LEU A 27 12.35 -1.49 -19.28
N THR A 28 11.90 -0.23 -19.24
CA THR A 28 10.69 0.24 -19.92
C THR A 28 10.88 1.61 -20.52
N ASP A 29 10.23 1.88 -21.64
CA ASP A 29 10.28 3.18 -22.34
C ASP A 29 8.94 3.94 -22.35
N SER A 30 7.87 3.35 -21.80
CA SER A 30 6.56 3.99 -21.83
C SER A 30 6.52 5.25 -20.96
N PRO A 31 5.69 6.25 -21.32
CA PRO A 31 5.56 7.48 -20.54
C PRO A 31 4.74 7.29 -19.25
N ILE A 32 4.28 6.07 -18.96
CA ILE A 32 3.55 5.74 -17.73
C ILE A 32 4.56 5.77 -16.58
N SER A 33 4.22 6.41 -15.47
CA SER A 33 5.07 6.41 -14.28
C SER A 33 5.13 5.01 -13.64
N LYS A 34 6.28 4.64 -13.06
CA LYS A 34 6.47 3.38 -12.34
C LYS A 34 6.97 3.66 -10.94
N LEU A 35 6.08 3.60 -9.95
CA LEU A 35 6.46 3.72 -8.55
C LEU A 35 6.56 2.34 -7.91
N LEU A 36 7.77 2.04 -7.49
CA LEU A 36 8.11 0.91 -6.62
C LEU A 36 8.21 1.48 -5.21
N ASP A 37 7.17 1.28 -4.41
CA ASP A 37 7.23 1.64 -2.98
C ASP A 37 8.19 0.70 -2.25
N ASN A 38 8.55 1.06 -1.02
CA ASN A 38 9.36 0.21 -0.14
C ASN A 38 8.57 -1.04 0.29
N ASN A 39 8.29 -1.97 -0.61
CA ASN A 39 7.48 -3.18 -0.45
C ASN A 39 8.14 -4.35 -1.19
N ASP A 40 7.55 -5.53 -1.10
CA ASP A 40 7.93 -6.70 -1.89
C ASP A 40 7.41 -6.54 -3.34
N ASN A 41 8.16 -5.83 -4.17
CA ASN A 41 7.74 -5.53 -5.55
C ASN A 41 8.01 -6.67 -6.53
N PHE A 42 8.82 -7.66 -6.18
CA PHE A 42 9.14 -8.79 -7.05
C PHE A 42 8.09 -9.89 -6.92
N SER A 43 7.71 -10.48 -8.06
CA SER A 43 7.01 -11.76 -8.04
C SER A 43 7.88 -12.81 -7.35
N ARG A 44 7.25 -13.83 -6.77
CA ARG A 44 7.95 -14.92 -6.06
C ARG A 44 9.06 -15.57 -6.87
N ASP A 45 8.87 -15.68 -8.19
CA ASP A 45 9.83 -16.27 -9.13
C ASP A 45 10.83 -15.26 -9.72
N GLY A 46 10.77 -13.99 -9.29
CA GLY A 46 11.66 -12.92 -9.75
C GLY A 46 11.49 -12.55 -11.22
N ARG A 47 10.39 -12.93 -11.88
CA ARG A 47 10.16 -12.63 -13.31
C ARG A 47 9.46 -11.30 -13.55
N PHE A 48 8.75 -10.76 -12.56
CA PHE A 48 7.97 -9.53 -12.70
C PHE A 48 8.22 -8.55 -11.56
N LEU A 49 8.12 -7.26 -11.88
CA LEU A 49 8.00 -6.16 -10.91
C LEU A 49 6.58 -5.59 -10.96
N ILE A 50 5.93 -5.43 -9.81
CA ILE A 50 4.66 -4.72 -9.68
C ILE A 50 4.90 -3.26 -9.32
N TYR A 51 4.10 -2.35 -9.88
CA TYR A 51 4.16 -0.92 -9.60
C TYR A 51 2.78 -0.28 -9.72
N ASP A 52 2.63 0.89 -9.09
CA ASP A 52 1.50 1.78 -9.36
C ASP A 52 1.91 2.94 -10.27
N THR A 53 0.90 3.57 -10.85
CA THR A 53 1.08 4.57 -11.92
C THR A 53 0.87 6.00 -11.46
N ARG A 54 1.00 6.28 -10.14
CA ARG A 54 0.96 7.65 -9.62
C ARG A 54 1.96 8.54 -10.37
N ASP A 55 1.66 9.82 -10.45
CA ASP A 55 2.45 10.81 -11.22
C ASP A 55 2.32 10.71 -12.75
N THR A 56 1.53 9.77 -13.30
CA THR A 56 1.18 9.76 -14.73
C THR A 56 0.20 10.89 -15.10
N PHE A 57 -0.90 11.02 -14.37
CA PHE A 57 -1.96 12.02 -14.63
C PHE A 57 -2.00 13.16 -13.62
N GLY A 58 -1.21 13.07 -12.54
CA GLY A 58 -1.14 14.05 -11.47
C GLY A 58 -0.34 13.52 -10.30
N THR A 59 0.11 14.41 -9.41
CA THR A 59 1.02 14.03 -8.33
C THR A 59 0.35 13.18 -7.26
N GLY A 60 1.03 12.13 -6.79
CA GLY A 60 0.67 11.34 -5.63
C GLY A 60 -0.41 10.29 -5.88
N ILE A 61 -0.55 9.39 -4.91
CA ILE A 61 -1.38 8.16 -4.99
C ILE A 61 -2.84 8.43 -5.40
N GLY A 62 -3.42 9.56 -4.98
CA GLY A 62 -4.81 9.88 -5.33
C GLY A 62 -5.05 9.93 -6.83
N ASN A 63 -4.05 10.35 -7.60
CA ASN A 63 -4.10 10.45 -9.06
C ASN A 63 -3.64 9.18 -9.78
N SER A 64 -3.27 8.13 -9.05
CA SER A 64 -2.92 6.84 -9.62
C SER A 64 -4.17 6.07 -10.02
N THR A 65 -4.19 5.58 -11.25
CA THR A 65 -5.37 4.97 -11.87
C THR A 65 -5.20 3.48 -12.14
N SER A 66 -3.98 2.95 -12.01
CA SER A 66 -3.72 1.54 -12.27
C SER A 66 -2.60 0.95 -11.42
N ILE A 67 -2.71 -0.36 -11.22
CA ILE A 67 -1.62 -1.25 -10.82
C ILE A 67 -1.20 -2.06 -12.04
N MET A 68 0.09 -2.12 -12.31
CA MET A 68 0.68 -2.76 -13.48
C MET A 68 1.91 -3.55 -13.10
N LYS A 69 2.28 -4.53 -13.92
CA LYS A 69 3.53 -5.27 -13.77
C LYS A 69 4.36 -5.24 -15.05
N VAL A 70 5.67 -5.38 -14.91
CA VAL A 70 6.61 -5.47 -16.03
C VAL A 70 7.41 -6.77 -15.93
N SER A 71 7.59 -7.46 -17.06
CA SER A 71 8.51 -8.59 -17.13
C SER A 71 9.95 -8.09 -17.12
N ILE A 72 10.76 -8.58 -16.18
CA ILE A 72 12.17 -8.20 -16.04
C ILE A 72 13.01 -8.61 -17.24
N THR A 73 12.63 -9.69 -17.95
CA THR A 73 13.40 -10.17 -19.10
C THR A 73 13.05 -9.45 -20.40
N THR A 74 11.77 -9.07 -20.58
CA THR A 74 11.30 -8.56 -21.88
C THR A 74 10.93 -7.08 -21.87
N GLY A 75 10.81 -6.45 -20.69
CA GLY A 75 10.28 -5.09 -20.57
C GLY A 75 8.78 -4.98 -20.86
N LEU A 76 8.08 -6.10 -21.08
CA LEU A 76 6.65 -6.08 -21.41
C LEU A 76 5.81 -5.70 -20.20
N GLU A 77 5.11 -4.57 -20.32
CA GLU A 77 4.18 -4.05 -19.32
C GLU A 77 2.78 -4.66 -19.48
N ASN A 78 2.18 -5.08 -18.38
CA ASN A 78 0.87 -5.72 -18.32
C ASN A 78 0.00 -5.05 -17.26
N LEU A 79 -1.27 -4.85 -17.58
CA LEU A 79 -2.24 -4.33 -16.65
C LEU A 79 -2.63 -5.40 -15.63
N VAL A 80 -2.67 -5.04 -14.34
CA VAL A 80 -3.19 -5.90 -13.28
C VAL A 80 -4.56 -5.42 -12.82
N TYR A 81 -4.71 -4.11 -12.59
CA TYR A 81 -5.96 -3.54 -12.13
C TYR A 81 -6.10 -2.07 -12.55
N ALA A 82 -7.24 -1.70 -13.16
CA ALA A 82 -7.59 -0.32 -13.51
C ALA A 82 -9.12 -0.12 -13.47
N PRO A 83 -9.67 0.36 -12.34
CA PRO A 83 -11.08 0.69 -12.25
C PRO A 83 -11.38 2.05 -12.89
N ALA A 84 -12.67 2.35 -13.08
CA ALA A 84 -13.11 3.68 -13.45
C ALA A 84 -12.56 4.72 -12.44
N SER A 85 -11.85 5.71 -12.96
CA SER A 85 -11.06 6.63 -12.14
C SER A 85 -11.29 8.09 -12.54
N VAL A 86 -11.20 8.98 -11.55
CA VAL A 86 -11.14 10.43 -11.72
C VAL A 86 -9.91 10.96 -10.97
N PHE A 87 -9.26 11.97 -11.52
CA PHE A 87 -8.04 12.57 -10.98
C PHE A 87 -8.25 14.06 -10.66
N GLY A 88 -7.31 14.65 -9.94
CA GLY A 88 -7.35 16.03 -9.45
C GLY A 88 -7.82 16.12 -8.00
N ALA A 89 -8.46 17.24 -7.65
CA ALA A 89 -8.86 17.55 -6.29
C ALA A 89 -9.90 16.57 -5.71
N THR A 90 -10.73 15.98 -6.57
CA THR A 90 -11.76 15.00 -6.21
C THR A 90 -11.41 13.66 -6.83
N SER A 91 -10.24 13.13 -6.50
CA SER A 91 -9.73 11.90 -7.11
C SER A 91 -10.34 10.63 -6.47
N ALA A 92 -10.51 9.59 -7.28
CA ALA A 92 -10.95 8.27 -6.86
C ALA A 92 -10.60 7.21 -7.93
N PRO A 93 -10.26 5.97 -7.55
CA PRO A 93 -10.06 5.54 -6.17
C PRO A 93 -8.70 5.94 -5.60
N GLY A 94 -7.70 6.22 -6.43
CA GLY A 94 -6.32 6.35 -5.97
C GLY A 94 -5.73 5.01 -5.55
N LEU A 95 -4.67 4.59 -6.24
CA LEU A 95 -4.06 3.26 -6.12
C LEU A 95 -2.57 3.37 -5.83
N GLY A 96 -2.03 2.60 -4.90
CA GLY A 96 -0.58 2.70 -4.67
C GLY A 96 0.01 1.70 -3.71
N ALA A 97 1.33 1.76 -3.58
CA ALA A 97 2.10 0.91 -2.68
C ALA A 97 1.80 -0.57 -2.91
N ALA A 98 1.95 -0.99 -4.18
CA ALA A 98 1.75 -2.38 -4.55
C ALA A 98 2.78 -3.30 -3.86
N SER A 99 2.38 -4.54 -3.59
CA SER A 99 3.21 -5.55 -2.94
C SER A 99 2.75 -6.93 -3.38
N TYR A 100 3.66 -7.80 -3.79
CA TYR A 100 3.36 -9.20 -4.08
C TYR A 100 3.09 -9.99 -2.81
N ASN A 101 2.15 -10.92 -2.90
CA ASN A 101 2.07 -11.99 -1.93
C ASN A 101 3.30 -12.92 -2.11
N PRO A 102 4.02 -13.29 -1.04
CA PRO A 102 5.22 -14.12 -1.16
C PRO A 102 4.93 -15.58 -1.55
N LEU A 103 3.67 -16.03 -1.44
CA LEU A 103 3.28 -17.42 -1.68
C LEU A 103 2.29 -17.61 -2.83
N ALA A 104 1.40 -16.64 -3.06
CA ALA A 104 0.35 -16.68 -4.08
C ALA A 104 0.60 -15.68 -5.21
N ASP A 105 0.02 -15.93 -6.39
CA ASP A 105 0.08 -14.98 -7.53
C ASP A 105 -0.95 -13.87 -7.39
N GLU A 106 -0.85 -13.11 -6.30
CA GLU A 106 -1.74 -12.01 -5.94
C GLU A 106 -0.92 -10.79 -5.53
N VAL A 107 -1.49 -9.60 -5.72
CA VAL A 107 -0.87 -8.33 -5.32
C VAL A 107 -1.79 -7.55 -4.39
N ALA A 108 -1.23 -7.10 -3.28
CA ALA A 108 -1.84 -6.16 -2.34
C ALA A 108 -1.50 -4.73 -2.71
N PHE A 109 -2.40 -3.78 -2.45
CA PHE A 109 -2.15 -2.35 -2.68
C PHE A 109 -3.15 -1.47 -1.90
N ILE A 110 -2.78 -0.21 -1.70
CA ILE A 110 -3.67 0.85 -1.23
C ILE A 110 -4.76 1.07 -2.29
N HIS A 111 -6.00 1.11 -1.83
CA HIS A 111 -7.16 1.46 -2.64
C HIS A 111 -8.05 2.45 -1.88
N GLY A 112 -8.44 3.58 -2.48
CA GLY A 112 -9.47 4.46 -1.89
C GLY A 112 -10.90 4.02 -2.22
N PRO A 113 -11.93 4.86 -2.06
CA PRO A 113 -13.28 4.50 -2.48
C PRO A 113 -13.39 4.41 -4.00
N LEU A 114 -14.10 3.41 -4.53
CA LEU A 114 -14.48 3.38 -5.94
C LEU A 114 -15.28 4.64 -6.29
N LEU A 115 -15.25 5.03 -7.56
CA LEU A 115 -16.01 6.20 -8.03
C LEU A 115 -17.50 6.13 -7.65
N SER A 116 -18.09 4.93 -7.73
CA SER A 116 -19.48 4.65 -7.31
C SER A 116 -19.74 4.82 -5.81
N GLU A 117 -18.71 4.71 -4.97
CA GLU A 117 -18.78 4.84 -3.51
C GLU A 117 -18.55 6.28 -3.04
N THR A 118 -18.01 7.17 -3.90
CA THR A 118 -17.60 8.52 -3.49
C THR A 118 -18.75 9.38 -2.97
N ARG A 119 -19.98 9.13 -3.42
CA ARG A 119 -21.18 9.84 -2.92
C ARG A 119 -21.43 9.59 -1.44
N SER A 120 -21.14 8.39 -0.94
CA SER A 120 -21.36 8.02 0.47
C SER A 120 -20.08 8.10 1.30
N LEU A 121 -18.95 7.71 0.73
CA LEU A 121 -17.68 7.59 1.45
C LEU A 121 -16.75 8.80 1.27
N GLY A 122 -17.05 9.70 0.34
CA GLY A 122 -16.16 10.78 -0.08
C GLY A 122 -15.08 10.32 -1.06
N PHE A 123 -14.25 11.26 -1.47
CA PHE A 123 -13.13 11.03 -2.39
C PHE A 123 -11.90 10.47 -1.67
N TYR A 124 -10.87 10.11 -2.45
CA TYR A 124 -9.60 9.63 -1.94
C TYR A 124 -8.98 10.61 -0.92
N GLY A 125 -8.42 10.04 0.15
CA GLY A 125 -7.65 10.76 1.15
C GLY A 125 -6.85 9.76 1.99
N ALA A 126 -5.83 10.21 2.72
CA ALA A 126 -5.00 9.32 3.53
C ALA A 126 -5.84 8.46 4.49
N THR A 127 -6.78 9.07 5.18
CA THR A 127 -7.72 8.45 6.11
C THR A 127 -8.90 7.73 5.43
N ASN A 128 -8.98 7.75 4.09
CA ASN A 128 -10.03 7.12 3.29
C ASN A 128 -9.41 6.09 2.33
N ARG A 129 -8.72 5.10 2.91
CA ARG A 129 -8.02 4.02 2.23
C ARG A 129 -8.41 2.68 2.85
N ARG A 130 -8.27 1.62 2.04
CA ARG A 130 -8.40 0.22 2.42
C ARG A 130 -7.35 -0.60 1.67
N GLY A 131 -7.11 -1.83 2.12
CA GLY A 131 -6.27 -2.79 1.43
C GLY A 131 -7.04 -3.51 0.33
N GLY A 132 -6.64 -3.30 -0.91
CA GLY A 132 -7.10 -4.07 -2.07
C GLY A 132 -6.17 -5.24 -2.36
N VAL A 133 -6.73 -6.31 -2.93
CA VAL A 133 -5.98 -7.43 -3.47
C VAL A 133 -6.59 -7.91 -4.78
N ALA A 134 -5.73 -8.18 -5.76
CA ALA A 134 -6.13 -8.70 -7.07
C ALA A 134 -5.19 -9.84 -7.52
N PRO A 135 -5.67 -10.78 -8.34
CA PRO A 135 -4.80 -11.73 -9.05
C PRO A 135 -3.76 -10.98 -9.88
N ALA A 136 -2.49 -11.38 -9.79
CA ALA A 136 -1.40 -10.64 -10.39
C ALA A 136 -1.35 -10.78 -11.92
N ASP A 137 -2.08 -11.72 -12.51
CA ASP A 137 -2.29 -11.85 -13.95
C ASP A 137 -3.40 -10.93 -14.50
N GLY A 138 -4.12 -10.23 -13.61
CA GLY A 138 -5.21 -9.33 -13.96
C GLY A 138 -6.51 -10.03 -14.35
N SER A 139 -6.63 -11.36 -14.14
CA SER A 139 -7.76 -12.14 -14.64
C SER A 139 -9.02 -12.11 -13.76
N GLY A 140 -8.96 -11.56 -12.55
CA GLY A 140 -10.03 -11.68 -11.57
C GLY A 140 -10.40 -10.39 -10.87
N ASP A 141 -11.50 -10.47 -10.12
CA ASP A 141 -12.06 -9.34 -9.38
C ASP A 141 -11.16 -8.93 -8.21
N ILE A 142 -11.20 -7.63 -7.91
CA ILE A 142 -10.59 -7.11 -6.70
C ILE A 142 -11.37 -7.59 -5.46
N ARG A 143 -10.62 -7.90 -4.41
CA ARG A 143 -11.15 -8.13 -3.06
C ARG A 143 -10.56 -7.11 -2.10
N PHE A 144 -11.20 -6.92 -0.95
CA PHE A 144 -10.70 -6.05 0.10
C PHE A 144 -10.32 -6.85 1.35
N PHE A 145 -9.23 -6.44 2.00
CA PHE A 145 -8.76 -7.07 3.21
C PHE A 145 -9.53 -6.61 4.43
N ASP A 146 -9.78 -5.32 4.55
CA ASP A 146 -10.18 -4.64 5.77
C ASP A 146 -11.48 -3.84 5.62
N CYS A 147 -12.21 -3.71 6.73
CA CYS A 147 -13.42 -2.91 6.81
C CYS A 147 -13.14 -1.55 7.45
N ARG A 148 -13.29 -0.49 6.66
CA ARG A 148 -13.34 0.87 7.14
C ARG A 148 -14.78 1.26 7.47
N ASP A 149 -15.06 1.51 8.74
CA ASP A 149 -16.35 2.03 9.24
C ASP A 149 -16.14 3.33 10.03
N VAL A 150 -16.61 4.43 9.47
CA VAL A 150 -16.56 5.77 10.09
C VAL A 150 -17.94 6.28 10.49
N THR A 151 -18.98 5.48 10.30
CA THR A 151 -20.38 5.90 10.49
C THR A 151 -21.00 5.32 11.75
N SER A 152 -20.54 4.15 12.20
CA SER A 152 -21.04 3.53 13.43
C SER A 152 -20.51 4.26 14.68
N GLU A 153 -21.38 4.42 15.68
CA GLU A 153 -21.02 5.00 16.98
C GLU A 153 -19.94 4.15 17.69
N ILE A 154 -20.14 2.82 17.67
CA ILE A 154 -19.16 1.84 18.14
C ILE A 154 -18.64 1.09 16.93
N THR A 155 -17.32 1.15 16.72
CA THR A 155 -16.67 0.43 15.63
C THR A 155 -16.86 -1.07 15.79
N PRO A 156 -17.35 -1.76 14.75
CA PRO A 156 -17.46 -3.22 14.77
C PRO A 156 -16.11 -3.87 15.09
N PRO A 157 -16.07 -4.92 15.94
CA PRO A 157 -14.84 -5.67 16.18
C PRO A 157 -14.20 -6.14 14.87
N GLY A 158 -12.90 -5.88 14.73
CA GLY A 158 -12.13 -6.21 13.53
C GLY A 158 -12.20 -5.18 12.39
N ALA A 159 -13.02 -4.13 12.52
CA ALA A 159 -13.06 -2.98 11.62
C ALA A 159 -12.18 -1.83 12.17
N HIS A 160 -11.90 -0.84 11.33
CA HIS A 160 -11.17 0.38 11.69
C HIS A 160 -11.91 1.63 11.22
N ARG A 161 -11.52 2.82 11.72
CA ARG A 161 -12.21 4.09 11.42
C ARG A 161 -11.37 5.04 10.58
N GLY A 162 -10.37 4.53 9.89
CA GLY A 162 -9.35 5.32 9.24
C GLY A 162 -8.85 4.68 7.96
N GLY A 163 -7.71 5.13 7.46
CA GLY A 163 -7.08 4.55 6.31
C GLY A 163 -5.95 3.61 6.72
N SER A 164 -5.93 2.40 6.17
CA SER A 164 -4.76 1.52 6.21
C SER A 164 -3.83 1.83 5.02
N HIS A 165 -2.52 1.64 5.19
CA HIS A 165 -1.53 1.93 4.15
C HIS A 165 -0.40 0.92 4.15
N ARG A 166 0.22 0.76 2.97
CA ARG A 166 1.44 -0.04 2.77
C ARG A 166 1.28 -1.44 3.35
N HIS A 167 0.40 -2.22 2.71
CA HIS A 167 0.05 -3.58 3.08
C HIS A 167 1.22 -4.53 2.81
N GLU A 168 1.96 -4.85 3.86
CA GLU A 168 3.16 -5.68 3.82
C GLU A 168 2.87 -7.09 4.34
N TYR A 169 3.03 -8.09 3.48
CA TYR A 169 2.86 -9.48 3.87
C TYR A 169 3.98 -9.92 4.83
N SER A 170 3.65 -10.79 5.78
CA SER A 170 4.64 -11.60 6.46
C SER A 170 5.30 -12.57 5.47
N VAL A 171 6.51 -13.04 5.78
CA VAL A 171 7.25 -14.02 4.94
C VAL A 171 6.42 -15.27 4.64
N ASP A 172 5.58 -15.70 5.58
CA ASP A 172 4.68 -16.85 5.42
C ASP A 172 3.34 -16.51 4.74
N GLY A 173 3.13 -15.26 4.32
CA GLY A 173 1.93 -14.77 3.65
C GLY A 173 0.65 -14.76 4.51
N LYS A 174 0.71 -15.07 5.81
CA LYS A 174 -0.47 -15.25 6.67
C LYS A 174 -0.93 -13.99 7.38
N ARG A 175 -0.08 -12.98 7.46
CA ARG A 175 -0.38 -11.69 8.10
C ARG A 175 -0.03 -10.56 7.15
N ILE A 176 -0.73 -9.46 7.32
CA ILE A 176 -0.47 -8.23 6.58
C ILE A 176 -0.31 -7.13 7.61
N GLY A 177 0.83 -6.46 7.61
CA GLY A 177 1.03 -5.27 8.40
C GLY A 177 0.72 -4.01 7.61
N PHE A 178 0.40 -2.93 8.31
CA PHE A 178 0.06 -1.67 7.70
C PHE A 178 0.30 -0.50 8.67
N THR A 179 0.50 0.69 8.10
CA THR A 179 0.37 1.95 8.86
C THR A 179 -1.07 2.47 8.78
N TYR A 180 -1.47 3.27 9.76
CA TYR A 180 -2.85 3.71 9.95
C TYR A 180 -2.97 5.17 10.39
N ASP A 181 -3.86 5.91 9.73
CA ASP A 181 -4.32 7.24 10.16
C ASP A 181 -5.83 7.19 10.47
N ASP A 182 -6.24 7.67 11.64
CA ASP A 182 -7.64 7.69 12.06
C ASP A 182 -8.43 8.86 11.43
N GLN A 183 -9.62 8.59 10.88
CA GLN A 183 -10.47 9.65 10.31
C GLN A 183 -11.20 10.46 11.38
N LEU A 184 -11.60 9.81 12.48
CA LEU A 184 -12.46 10.41 13.50
C LEU A 184 -11.65 11.07 14.62
N LEU A 185 -10.41 10.62 14.81
CA LEU A 185 -9.49 11.13 15.83
C LEU A 185 -8.21 11.72 15.21
N PRO A 186 -8.31 12.80 14.40
CA PRO A 186 -7.18 13.36 13.66
C PRO A 186 -6.09 13.98 14.54
N GLN A 187 -6.34 14.16 15.84
CA GLN A 187 -5.35 14.62 16.82
C GLN A 187 -4.30 13.54 17.15
N TYR A 188 -4.58 12.27 16.85
CA TYR A 188 -3.63 11.19 17.04
C TYR A 188 -2.71 11.11 15.82
N GLY A 189 -1.42 10.91 16.08
CA GLY A 189 -0.47 10.63 15.00
C GLY A 189 -0.74 9.28 14.35
N ARG A 190 -0.05 9.04 13.23
CA ARG A 190 -0.03 7.72 12.58
C ARG A 190 0.38 6.64 13.57
N THR A 191 -0.27 5.48 13.48
CA THR A 191 0.12 4.25 14.20
C THR A 191 0.28 3.10 13.22
N ILE A 192 0.57 1.91 13.73
CA ILE A 192 0.74 0.67 12.97
C ILE A 192 -0.24 -0.39 13.45
N GLY A 193 -0.57 -1.30 12.55
CA GLY A 193 -1.45 -2.42 12.81
C GLY A 193 -1.06 -3.65 12.02
N PHE A 194 -1.82 -4.70 12.21
CA PHE A 194 -1.78 -5.87 11.38
C PHE A 194 -3.18 -6.45 11.19
N MET A 195 -3.32 -7.27 10.18
CA MET A 195 -4.53 -7.98 9.86
C MET A 195 -4.22 -9.42 9.46
N LEU A 196 -5.17 -10.31 9.67
CA LEU A 196 -5.04 -11.74 9.36
C LEU A 196 -6.38 -12.33 8.90
N PRO A 197 -6.38 -13.37 8.03
CA PRO A 197 -7.60 -14.02 7.57
C PRO A 197 -8.45 -14.54 8.73
N ASN A 198 -9.73 -14.15 8.78
CA ASN A 198 -10.60 -14.55 9.89
C ASN A 198 -12.06 -14.69 9.44
N ALA A 199 -12.69 -15.81 9.77
CA ALA A 199 -14.11 -16.06 9.43
C ALA A 199 -15.10 -15.09 10.11
N LYS A 200 -14.67 -14.37 11.16
CA LYS A 200 -15.45 -13.34 11.85
C LYS A 200 -15.10 -11.92 11.40
N ALA A 201 -14.31 -11.76 10.33
CA ALA A 201 -14.01 -10.46 9.76
C ALA A 201 -15.31 -9.71 9.41
N PRO A 202 -15.42 -8.42 9.75
CA PRO A 202 -16.66 -7.68 9.56
C PRO A 202 -16.89 -7.31 8.07
N CYS A 203 -18.08 -6.83 7.74
CA CYS A 203 -18.39 -6.22 6.44
C CYS A 203 -18.14 -7.12 5.20
N GLY A 204 -18.07 -8.44 5.39
CA GLY A 204 -17.78 -9.39 4.31
C GLY A 204 -16.34 -9.32 3.78
N VAL A 205 -15.43 -8.62 4.48
CA VAL A 205 -14.01 -8.62 4.12
C VAL A 205 -13.31 -9.86 4.65
N SER A 206 -12.08 -10.10 4.19
CA SER A 206 -11.36 -11.35 4.47
C SER A 206 -10.55 -11.33 5.77
N HIS A 207 -10.16 -10.15 6.26
CA HIS A 207 -9.22 -10.04 7.38
C HIS A 207 -9.82 -9.32 8.60
N TRP A 208 -9.43 -9.81 9.77
CA TRP A 208 -9.64 -9.11 11.03
C TRP A 208 -8.50 -8.13 11.27
N THR A 209 -8.82 -6.88 11.59
CA THR A 209 -7.83 -5.82 11.80
C THR A 209 -7.58 -5.55 13.29
N ALA A 210 -6.31 -5.29 13.65
CA ALA A 210 -5.92 -4.82 14.98
C ALA A 210 -4.82 -3.75 14.89
N LEU A 211 -4.94 -2.70 15.71
CA LEU A 211 -3.88 -1.70 15.92
C LEU A 211 -2.94 -2.18 17.02
N LEU A 212 -1.64 -1.94 16.84
CA LEU A 212 -0.60 -2.48 17.71
C LEU A 212 -0.06 -1.46 18.70
N VAL A 213 0.16 -0.22 18.24
CA VAL A 213 0.86 0.80 19.04
C VAL A 213 -0.14 1.85 19.54
N PRO A 214 -0.32 2.00 20.86
CA PRO A 214 -1.08 3.11 21.40
C PRO A 214 -0.26 4.38 21.25
N VAL A 215 -0.75 5.32 20.44
CA VAL A 215 -0.12 6.63 20.26
C VAL A 215 -0.85 7.70 21.06
N VAL A 216 -0.12 8.72 21.49
CA VAL A 216 -0.64 9.85 22.30
C VAL A 216 -0.58 11.14 21.47
N PRO A 217 -1.62 11.99 21.47
CA PRO A 217 -1.55 13.27 20.79
C PRO A 217 -0.40 14.14 21.31
N ALA A 218 0.39 14.72 20.40
CA ALA A 218 1.60 15.49 20.75
C ALA A 218 1.34 16.68 21.70
N ALA A 219 0.12 17.23 21.68
CA ALA A 219 -0.30 18.31 22.57
C ALA A 219 -0.35 17.91 24.05
N VAL A 220 -0.53 16.62 24.37
CA VAL A 220 -0.72 16.12 25.74
C VAL A 220 0.27 15.02 26.14
N SER A 221 1.13 14.59 25.22
CA SER A 221 2.20 13.62 25.45
C SER A 221 3.19 14.10 26.51
N ARG A 222 3.81 13.15 27.21
CA ARG A 222 4.87 13.30 28.20
C ARG A 222 6.14 12.57 27.73
N PRO A 223 7.32 12.87 28.31
CA PRO A 223 8.54 12.17 27.95
C PRO A 223 8.38 10.64 28.01
N GLY A 224 8.74 9.96 26.92
CA GLY A 224 8.57 8.51 26.74
C GLY A 224 7.23 8.07 26.12
N ASP A 225 6.25 8.96 25.96
CA ASP A 225 5.03 8.65 25.21
C ASP A 225 5.34 8.58 23.70
N ILE A 226 4.77 7.57 23.01
CA ILE A 226 4.88 7.43 21.56
C ILE A 226 3.83 8.34 20.91
N GLU A 227 4.26 9.33 20.15
CA GLU A 227 3.36 10.26 19.44
C GLU A 227 3.01 9.78 18.04
N ARG A 228 3.88 8.96 17.44
CA ARG A 228 3.74 8.45 16.08
C ARG A 228 4.52 7.16 15.93
N ALA A 229 3.94 6.18 15.24
CA ALA A 229 4.62 4.98 14.74
C ALA A 229 4.36 4.86 13.23
N ALA A 230 5.42 4.76 12.45
CA ALA A 230 5.38 4.68 10.99
C ALA A 230 6.54 3.82 10.45
N ASP A 231 6.65 3.70 9.13
CA ASP A 231 7.79 3.04 8.45
C ASP A 231 8.15 1.69 9.06
N ASP A 232 7.15 0.81 9.12
CA ASP A 232 7.18 -0.42 9.89
C ASP A 232 7.53 -1.65 9.04
N SER A 233 8.02 -2.71 9.67
CA SER A 233 8.29 -3.97 8.98
C SER A 233 8.23 -5.16 9.92
N TRP A 234 7.97 -6.34 9.36
CA TRP A 234 8.06 -7.61 10.10
C TRP A 234 9.51 -7.90 10.51
N VAL A 235 9.68 -8.42 11.73
CA VAL A 235 10.98 -8.85 12.25
C VAL A 235 11.04 -10.37 12.33
N GLY A 236 12.02 -10.95 11.66
CA GLY A 236 12.26 -12.40 11.64
C GLY A 236 11.27 -13.17 10.77
N ALA A 237 11.60 -14.44 10.49
CA ALA A 237 10.82 -15.30 9.61
C ALA A 237 9.45 -15.70 10.19
N ASP A 238 9.32 -15.75 11.51
CA ASP A 238 8.08 -16.13 12.19
C ASP A 238 7.02 -15.03 12.16
N ALA A 239 7.41 -13.79 11.82
CA ALA A 239 6.55 -12.61 11.73
C ALA A 239 5.65 -12.41 12.98
N LEU A 240 6.24 -12.60 14.16
CA LEU A 240 5.57 -12.39 15.45
C LEU A 240 5.82 -10.98 16.03
N MET A 241 6.73 -10.23 15.43
CA MET A 241 7.11 -8.88 15.87
C MET A 241 7.06 -7.93 14.68
N ARG A 242 6.60 -6.69 14.90
CA ARG A 242 6.76 -5.57 13.97
C ARG A 242 7.65 -4.51 14.61
N ALA A 243 8.66 -4.05 13.88
CA ALA A 243 9.43 -2.86 14.22
C ALA A 243 8.84 -1.65 13.51
N PHE A 244 9.05 -0.45 14.05
CA PHE A 244 8.61 0.81 13.45
C PHE A 244 9.60 1.92 13.76
N ILE A 245 9.60 2.96 12.93
CA ILE A 245 10.26 4.23 13.20
C ILE A 245 9.19 5.21 13.68
N GLY A 246 9.46 5.89 14.80
CA GLY A 246 8.45 6.70 15.46
C GLY A 246 9.00 7.94 16.11
N ASN A 247 8.07 8.79 16.54
CA ASN A 247 8.36 9.95 17.35
C ASN A 247 8.01 9.63 18.81
N VAL A 248 8.95 9.89 19.70
CA VAL A 248 8.79 9.80 21.15
C VAL A 248 9.09 11.18 21.70
N LYS A 249 8.33 11.63 22.70
CA LYS A 249 8.57 12.91 23.37
C LYS A 249 9.70 12.85 24.38
#